data_AF-A0A2I2KI72-F1
#
_entry.id   AF-A0A2I2KI72-F1
#
_cell.length_a   1.000
_cell.length_b   1.000
_cell.length_c   1.000
_cell.angle_alpha   90.00
_cell.angle_beta   90.00
_cell.angle_gamma   90.00
#
_symmetry.space_group_name_H-M   'P 1'
#
loop_
_entity.id
_entity.type
_entity.pdbx_description
1 polymer ?
#
loop_
_entity_poly.entity_id
_entity_poly.type
_entity_poly.pdbx_seq_one_letter_code
_entity_poly.pdbx_strand_id
1 'polypeptide(L)' 'MTDIARLAASIDDFPTIEETDAMLDELRRLPRDEKMCSLIDDLLECRSLLLATG' A
#
# COMPACT_ATOMS: atom_id res chain seq x y z
N MET A 1 9.42 11.61 -6.90
CA MET A 1 10.07 10.57 -6.09
C MET A 1 9.44 10.56 -4.68
N THR A 2 8.13 10.78 -4.58
CA THR A 2 7.57 11.43 -3.38
C THR A 2 6.10 11.09 -3.08
N ASP A 3 5.44 10.23 -3.87
CA ASP A 3 4.00 10.02 -3.72
C ASP A 3 3.69 8.95 -2.67
N ILE A 4 4.37 7.79 -2.70
CA ILE A 4 4.25 6.77 -1.64
C ILE A 4 4.67 7.28 -0.26
N ALA A 5 5.80 8.00 -0.16
CA ALA A 5 6.27 8.48 1.13
C ALA A 5 5.32 9.53 1.73
N ARG A 6 4.65 10.30 0.89
CA ARG A 6 3.62 11.27 1.30
C ARG A 6 2.33 10.58 1.71
N LEU A 7 1.92 9.52 0.99
CA LEU A 7 0.77 8.71 1.37
C LEU A 7 1.02 7.97 2.68
N ALA A 8 2.21 7.39 2.84
CA ALA A 8 2.60 6.73 4.09
C ALA A 8 2.62 7.70 5.28
N ALA A 9 3.01 8.96 5.04
CA ALA A 9 3.02 10.00 6.07
C ALA A 9 1.65 10.60 6.38
N SER A 10 0.60 10.35 5.58
CA SER A 10 -0.77 10.79 5.89
C SER A 10 -1.57 9.79 6.71
N ILE A 11 -1.02 8.59 6.93
CA ILE A 11 -1.65 7.54 7.75
C ILE A 11 -1.29 7.81 9.22
N ASP A 12 -2.23 8.36 9.98
CA ASP A 12 -2.06 8.61 11.42
C ASP A 12 -2.22 7.33 12.27
N ASP A 13 -2.89 6.28 11.77
CA ASP A 13 -3.17 5.05 12.55
C ASP A 13 -3.24 3.78 11.68
N PHE A 14 -4.34 3.56 10.96
CA PHE A 14 -4.51 2.47 9.98
C PHE A 14 -4.89 3.07 8.62
N PRO A 15 -4.29 2.62 7.50
CA PRO A 15 -4.66 3.11 6.18
C PRO A 15 -6.11 2.73 5.86
N THR A 16 -6.80 3.61 5.15
CA THR A 16 -8.07 3.28 4.52
C THR A 16 -7.86 2.38 3.29
N ILE A 17 -8.94 1.76 2.80
CA ILE A 17 -8.89 0.94 1.57
C ILE A 17 -8.40 1.79 0.38
N GLU A 18 -8.87 3.03 0.28
CA GLU A 18 -8.50 3.95 -0.81
C GLU A 18 -7.01 4.33 -0.77
N GLU A 19 -6.47 4.60 0.43
CA GLU A 19 -5.04 4.86 0.61
C GLU A 19 -4.20 3.62 0.29
N THR A 20 -4.64 2.45 0.74
CA THR A 20 -3.97 1.17 0.46
C THR A 20 -3.92 0.90 -1.06
N ASP A 21 -5.03 1.16 -1.76
CA ASP A 21 -5.11 1.00 -3.22
C ASP A 21 -4.20 2.00 -3.95
N ALA A 22 -4.15 3.25 -3.49
CA ALA A 22 -3.23 4.25 -4.05
C ALA A 22 -1.75 3.87 -3.83
N MET A 23 -1.37 3.30 -2.68
CA MET A 23 -0.02 2.80 -2.43
C MET A 23 0.32 1.63 -3.36
N LEU A 24 -0.60 0.68 -3.55
CA LEU A 24 -0.42 -0.45 -4.45
C LEU A 24 -0.21 0.00 -5.90
N ASP A 25 -0.95 1.01 -6.36
CA ASP A 25 -0.81 1.54 -7.71
C ASP A 25 0.50 2.30 -7.94
N GLU A 26 1.03 2.97 -6.92
CA GLU A 26 2.37 3.55 -6.98
C GLU A 26 3.46 2.47 -6.97
N LEU A 27 3.33 1.42 -6.14
CA LEU A 27 4.30 0.32 -6.09
C LEU A 27 4.36 -0.47 -7.40
N ARG A 28 3.21 -0.65 -8.06
CA ARG A 28 3.13 -1.30 -9.38
C ARG A 28 3.86 -0.52 -10.48
N ARG A 29 4.08 0.79 -10.32
CA ARG A 29 4.82 1.63 -11.26
C ARG A 29 6.33 1.58 -11.06
N LEU A 30 6.81 1.03 -9.94
CA LEU A 30 8.23 0.86 -9.66
C LEU A 30 8.76 -0.46 -10.29
N PRO A 31 10.08 -0.56 -10.52
CA PRO A 31 10.70 -1.80 -10.98
C PRO A 31 10.37 -2.95 -10.04
N ARG A 32 9.85 -4.06 -10.58
CA ARG A 32 9.55 -5.25 -9.78
C ARG A 32 10.84 -5.96 -9.41
N ASP A 33 11.29 -5.74 -8.18
CA ASP A 33 12.27 -6.57 -7.51
C ASP A 33 11.58 -7.48 -6.47
N GLU A 34 12.28 -8.50 -5.96
CA GLU A 34 11.72 -9.43 -4.97
C GLU A 34 11.20 -8.73 -3.71
N LYS A 35 11.87 -7.68 -3.25
CA LYS A 35 11.43 -6.92 -2.07
C LYS A 35 10.16 -6.13 -2.37
N MET A 36 10.05 -5.58 -3.58
CA MET A 36 8.87 -4.87 -4.05
C MET A 36 7.67 -5.81 -4.17
N CYS A 37 7.89 -7.03 -4.68
CA CYS A 37 6.86 -8.06 -4.73
C CYS A 37 6.37 -8.42 -3.31
N SER A 38 7.30 -8.65 -2.37
CA SER A 38 6.94 -8.92 -0.97
C SER A 38 6.12 -7.77 -0.35
N LEU A 39 6.52 -6.52 -0.62
CA LEU A 39 5.84 -5.35 -0.07
C LEU A 39 4.43 -5.15 -0.66
N ILE A 40 4.25 -5.51 -1.93
CA ILE A 40 2.93 -5.54 -2.58
C ILE A 40 2.05 -6.62 -1.97
N ASP A 41 2.59 -7.81 -1.71
CA ASP A 41 1.86 -8.92 -1.09
C ASP A 41 1.41 -8.56 0.33
N ASP A 42 2.30 -7.97 1.14
CA ASP A 42 1.98 -7.48 2.49
C ASP A 42 0.85 -6.43 2.45
N LEU A 43 0.89 -5.50 1.48
CA LEU A 43 -0.17 -4.49 1.31
C LEU A 43 -1.50 -5.08 0.83
N LEU A 44 -1.47 -6.12 -0.01
CA LEU A 44 -2.67 -6.85 -0.42
C LEU A 44 -3.31 -7.61 0.75
N GLU A 45 -2.49 -8.13 1.67
CA GLU A 45 -2.97 -8.74 2.91
C GLU A 45 -3.62 -7.68 3.82
N CYS A 46 -2.96 -6.53 4.04
CA CYS A 46 -3.55 -5.40 4.76
C CYS A 46 -4.90 -4.97 4.17
N ARG A 47 -5.00 -4.85 2.84
CA ARG A 47 -6.26 -4.53 2.14
C ARG A 47 -7.35 -5.56 2.41
N SER A 48 -6.98 -6.84 2.42
CA SER A 48 -7.93 -7.94 2.67
C SER A 48 -8.45 -7.91 4.11
N LEU A 49 -7.58 -7.59 5.07
CA LEU A 49 -7.97 -7.38 6.46
C LEU A 49 -8.92 -6.18 6.59
N LEU A 50 -8.60 -5.04 5.97
CA LEU A 50 -9.47 -3.85 5.97
C LEU A 50 -10.85 -4.13 5.38
N LEU A 51 -10.94 -4.95 4.33
CA LEU A 51 -12.21 -5.38 3.76
C LEU A 51 -13.01 -6.32 4.68
N ALA A 52 -12.32 -7.09 5.54
CA ALA A 52 -12.96 -8.01 6.47
C ALA A 52 -13.49 -7.31 7.74
N THR A 53 -12.94 -6.15 8.10
CA THR A 53 -13.38 -5.32 9.24
C THR A 53 -14.35 -4.19 8.87
N GLY A 54 -14.68 -4.01 7.58
CA GLY A 54 -15.57 -2.97 7.07
C GLY A 54 -17.05 -3.36 7.01
#